data_AF-A0A350CXF7-F1
#
_entry.id   AF-A0A350CXF7-F1
#
_cell.length_a   1.000
_cell.length_b   1.000
_cell.length_c   1.000
_cell.angle_alpha   90.00
_cell.angle_beta   90.00
_cell.angle_gamma   90.00
#
_symmetry.space_group_name_H-M   'P 1'
#
loop_
_entity.id
_entity.type
_entity.pdbx_description
1 polymer ?
#
loop_
_entity_poly.entity_id
_entity_poly.type
_entity_poly.pdbx_seq_one_letter_code
_entity_poly.pdbx_strand_id
1 'polypeptide(L)'
;MTARPEPKKFEDEEFLPNGANAKAGLNKAILEKAWGLTERFIEYKAQRAGKLIIKVPAPYTSQTCSRCGCQAKTNRKSQALFRCTHCGFTQNADRNAAEVIKAKA
;
A
#
# COMPACT_ATOMS: atom_id res chain seq x y z
N MET A 1 -0.70 -12.25 14.92
CA MET A 1 -0.18 -11.19 15.81
C MET A 1 1.23 -10.84 15.34
N THR A 2 1.59 -9.56 15.22
CA THR A 2 2.98 -9.17 14.90
C THR A 2 3.88 -9.45 16.10
N ALA A 3 5.06 -10.03 15.88
CA ALA A 3 6.01 -10.28 16.96
C ALA A 3 6.32 -8.99 17.73
N ARG A 4 6.25 -9.06 19.07
CA ARG A 4 6.64 -7.94 19.94
C ARG A 4 8.16 -7.82 19.92
N PRO A 5 8.75 -6.62 19.73
CA PRO A 5 10.19 -6.46 19.81
C PRO A 5 10.66 -6.73 21.24
N GLU A 6 11.83 -7.35 21.34
CA GLU A 6 12.46 -7.69 22.61
C GLU A 6 12.78 -6.43 23.43
N PRO A 7 12.72 -6.49 24.76
CA PRO A 7 13.12 -5.38 25.62
C PRO A 7 14.62 -5.14 25.48
N LYS A 8 15.03 -3.87 25.33
CA LYS A 8 16.43 -3.47 25.41
C LYS A 8 16.73 -3.04 26.84
N LYS A 9 17.82 -3.50 27.41
CA LYS A 9 18.27 -3.11 28.75
C LYS A 9 19.54 -2.25 28.67
N PHE A 10 19.66 -1.25 29.53
CA PHE A 10 20.89 -0.53 29.83
C PHE A 10 21.27 -0.92 31.25
N GLU A 11 22.33 -1.71 31.39
CA GLU A 11 22.67 -2.38 32.65
C GLU A 11 21.48 -3.22 33.19
N ASP A 12 21.61 -3.85 34.37
CA ASP A 12 20.61 -4.83 34.82
C ASP A 12 19.26 -4.22 35.25
N GLU A 13 19.21 -2.89 35.47
CA GLU A 13 18.07 -2.22 36.09
C GLU A 13 17.31 -1.24 35.17
N GLU A 14 17.90 -0.74 34.08
CA GLU A 14 17.23 0.23 33.20
C GLU A 14 16.76 -0.39 31.86
N PHE A 15 15.56 -0.01 31.40
CA PHE A 15 15.07 -0.40 30.08
C PHE A 15 15.20 0.75 29.08
N LEU A 16 15.82 0.48 27.93
CA LEU A 16 15.95 1.40 26.82
C LEU A 16 14.74 1.34 25.86
N PRO A 17 14.45 2.43 25.13
CA PRO A 17 13.51 2.41 24.03
C PRO A 17 13.88 1.35 22.98
N ASN A 18 13.00 0.36 22.82
CA ASN A 18 13.20 -0.74 21.85
C ASN A 18 12.47 -0.51 20.51
N GLY A 19 11.83 0.65 20.33
CA GLY A 19 11.10 1.00 19.10
C GLY A 19 9.74 0.33 18.95
N ALA A 20 9.21 -0.37 19.96
CA ALA A 20 7.88 -1.00 19.92
C ALA A 20 6.78 -0.03 19.49
N ASN A 21 6.85 1.20 19.97
CA ASN A 21 5.84 2.23 19.70
C ASN A 21 6.02 2.92 18.35
N ALA A 22 7.17 2.76 17.67
CA ALA A 22 7.47 3.48 16.43
C ALA A 22 6.48 3.19 15.29
N LYS A 23 5.90 1.98 15.26
CA LYS A 23 4.90 1.56 14.26
C LYS A 23 3.63 0.97 14.88
N ALA A 24 3.43 1.08 16.19
CA ALA A 24 2.30 0.44 16.88
C ALA A 24 0.95 0.87 16.30
N GLY A 25 0.74 2.17 16.08
CA GLY A 25 -0.49 2.71 15.48
C GLY A 25 -0.72 2.24 14.04
N LEU A 26 0.33 2.24 13.22
CA LEU A 26 0.25 1.75 11.84
C LEU A 26 -0.06 0.25 11.79
N ASN A 27 0.62 -0.56 12.61
CA ASN A 27 0.38 -2.01 12.69
C ASN A 27 -1.05 -2.32 13.12
N LYS A 28 -1.57 -1.59 14.11
CA LYS A 28 -2.97 -1.70 14.53
C LYS A 28 -3.92 -1.37 13.37
N ALA A 29 -3.72 -0.24 12.70
CA ALA A 29 -4.56 0.17 11.57
C ALA A 29 -4.52 -0.85 10.42
N ILE A 30 -3.37 -1.44 10.10
CA ILE A 30 -3.23 -2.48 9.07
C ILE A 30 -4.02 -3.74 9.46
N LEU A 31 -3.88 -4.20 10.71
CA LEU A 31 -4.59 -5.39 11.20
C LEU A 31 -6.11 -5.19 11.20
N GLU A 32 -6.59 -4.00 11.54
CA GLU A 32 -8.01 -3.63 11.50
C GLU A 32 -8.62 -3.68 10.10
N LYS A 33 -7.83 -3.50 9.03
CA LYS A 33 -8.35 -3.58 7.64
C LYS A 33 -8.45 -5.00 7.10
N ALA A 34 -7.83 -5.98 7.74
CA ALA A 34 -7.92 -7.39 7.39
C ALA A 34 -7.65 -7.72 5.90
N TRP A 35 -6.66 -7.08 5.27
CA TRP A 35 -6.39 -7.21 3.82
C TRP A 35 -6.23 -8.67 3.34
N GLY A 36 -5.63 -9.55 4.13
CA GLY A 36 -5.52 -10.97 3.78
C GLY A 36 -6.86 -11.70 3.72
N LEU A 37 -7.86 -11.29 4.52
CA LEU A 37 -9.22 -11.82 4.40
C LEU A 37 -9.91 -11.28 3.15
N THR A 38 -9.73 -9.99 2.84
CA THR A 38 -10.26 -9.38 1.62
C THR A 38 -9.75 -10.12 0.38
N GLU A 39 -8.46 -10.42 0.31
CA GLU A 39 -7.84 -11.18 -0.77
C GLU A 39 -8.44 -12.58 -0.91
N ARG A 40 -8.51 -13.35 0.18
CA ARG A 40 -9.13 -14.69 0.19
C ARG A 40 -10.58 -14.64 -0.26
N PHE A 41 -11.32 -13.61 0.13
CA PHE A 41 -12.72 -13.44 -0.23
C PHE A 41 -12.91 -13.10 -1.70
N ILE A 42 -12.02 -12.28 -2.27
CA ILE A 42 -12.01 -12.01 -3.71
C ILE A 42 -11.68 -13.29 -4.48
N GLU A 43 -10.66 -14.05 -4.06
CA GLU A 43 -10.24 -15.29 -4.71
C GLU A 43 -11.39 -16.32 -4.79
N TYR A 44 -12.02 -16.67 -3.66
CA TYR A 44 -13.08 -17.68 -3.69
C TYR A 44 -14.31 -17.21 -4.47
N LYS A 45 -14.69 -15.92 -4.37
CA LYS A 45 -15.85 -15.38 -5.09
C LYS A 45 -15.58 -15.33 -6.59
N ALA A 46 -14.38 -14.95 -7.00
CA ALA A 46 -13.97 -14.94 -8.40
C ALA A 46 -13.96 -16.35 -8.98
N GLN A 47 -13.38 -17.31 -8.27
CA GLN A 47 -13.38 -18.72 -8.68
C GLN A 47 -14.81 -19.25 -8.85
N ARG A 48 -15.70 -18.98 -7.89
CA ARG A 48 -17.12 -19.37 -7.96
C ARG A 48 -17.85 -18.74 -9.16
N ALA A 49 -17.43 -17.54 -9.59
CA ALA A 49 -17.96 -16.85 -10.75
C ALA A 49 -17.24 -17.18 -12.07
N GLY A 50 -16.29 -18.13 -12.08
CA GLY A 50 -15.49 -18.46 -13.25
C GLY A 50 -14.57 -17.33 -13.71
N LYS A 51 -14.07 -16.50 -12.79
CA LYS A 51 -13.19 -15.36 -13.06
C LYS A 51 -11.75 -15.66 -12.63
N LEU A 52 -10.80 -15.17 -13.43
CA LEU A 52 -9.38 -15.20 -13.12
C LEU A 52 -8.99 -14.03 -12.21
N ILE A 53 -8.10 -14.30 -11.24
CA ILE A 53 -7.45 -13.29 -10.41
C ILE A 53 -5.95 -13.34 -10.70
N ILE A 54 -5.37 -12.17 -10.96
CA ILE A 54 -3.93 -12.00 -11.19
C ILE A 54 -3.41 -11.03 -10.13
N LYS A 55 -2.39 -11.45 -9.38
CA LYS A 55 -1.71 -10.59 -8.41
C LYS A 55 -0.56 -9.88 -9.11
N VAL A 56 -0.60 -8.56 -9.10
CA VAL A 56 0.38 -7.71 -9.79
C VAL A 56 1.20 -6.95 -8.76
N PRO A 57 2.55 -7.01 -8.80
CA PRO A 57 3.39 -6.14 -8.00
C PRO A 57 3.06 -4.66 -8.27
N ALA A 58 2.63 -3.93 -7.24
CA ALA A 58 2.16 -2.55 -7.36
C ALA A 58 3.10 -1.46 -6.75
N PRO A 59 4.44 -1.57 -6.78
CA PRO A 59 5.28 -0.48 -6.30
C PRO A 59 5.13 0.75 -7.21
N TYR A 60 5.14 1.94 -6.59
CA TYR A 60 5.13 3.26 -7.22
C TYR A 60 3.92 3.58 -8.12
N THR A 61 2.83 2.81 -8.07
CA THR A 61 1.62 3.02 -8.91
C THR A 61 0.91 4.34 -8.60
N SER A 62 1.00 4.84 -7.37
CA SER A 62 0.48 6.15 -6.98
C SER A 62 1.35 7.34 -7.44
N GLN A 63 2.55 7.08 -7.95
CA GLN A 63 3.51 8.09 -8.41
C GLN A 63 3.69 8.06 -9.93
N THR A 64 3.27 6.98 -10.59
CA THR A 64 3.42 6.75 -12.02
C THR A 64 2.19 7.27 -12.76
N CYS A 65 2.39 8.02 -13.84
CA CYS A 65 1.30 8.48 -14.69
C CYS A 65 0.84 7.36 -15.63
N SER A 66 -0.46 7.04 -15.61
CA SER A 66 -1.04 6.03 -16.51
C SER A 66 -0.96 6.40 -18.00
N ARG A 67 -0.85 7.69 -18.32
CA ARG A 67 -0.82 8.20 -19.70
C ARG A 67 0.57 8.24 -20.33
N CYS A 68 1.61 8.58 -19.56
CA CYS A 68 2.95 8.82 -20.11
C CYS A 68 4.07 8.05 -19.39
N GLY A 69 3.77 7.29 -18.35
CA GLY A 69 4.76 6.51 -17.59
C GLY A 69 5.67 7.33 -16.67
N CYS A 70 5.61 8.67 -16.69
CA CYS A 70 6.42 9.50 -15.79
C CYS A 70 6.13 9.16 -14.32
N GLN A 71 7.19 8.77 -13.58
CA GLN A 71 7.14 8.48 -12.16
C GLN A 71 7.74 9.65 -11.37
N ALA A 72 6.93 10.30 -10.54
CA ALA A 72 7.41 11.33 -9.62
C ALA A 72 6.59 11.33 -8.33
N LYS A 73 7.27 11.48 -7.19
CA LYS A 73 6.63 11.58 -5.86
C LYS A 73 5.60 12.72 -5.80
N THR A 74 5.87 13.80 -6.52
CA THR A 74 5.04 15.01 -6.59
C THR A 74 3.82 14.87 -7.49
N ASN A 75 3.63 13.74 -8.18
CA ASN A 75 2.47 13.53 -9.06
C ASN A 75 1.16 13.38 -8.27
N ARG A 76 1.21 12.77 -7.07
CA ARG A 76 0.05 12.70 -6.17
C ARG A 76 -0.04 14.01 -5.37
N LYS A 77 -1.11 14.78 -5.59
CA LYS A 77 -1.31 16.09 -4.96
C LYS A 77 -2.12 15.99 -3.67
N SER A 78 -3.05 15.05 -3.59
CA SER A 78 -3.82 14.76 -2.39
C SER A 78 -4.24 13.28 -2.37
N GLN A 79 -5.06 12.89 -1.40
CA GLN A 79 -5.63 11.53 -1.41
C GLN A 79 -6.39 11.27 -2.71
N ALA A 80 -7.17 12.24 -3.20
CA ALA A 80 -8.01 12.11 -4.39
C ALA A 80 -7.38 12.63 -5.68
N LEU A 81 -6.50 13.65 -5.64
CA LEU A 81 -6.01 14.32 -6.85
C LEU A 81 -4.63 13.80 -7.28
N PHE A 82 -4.54 13.38 -8.55
CA PHE A 82 -3.30 13.10 -9.26
C PHE A 82 -3.11 14.08 -10.41
N ARG A 83 -1.92 14.66 -10.54
CA ARG A 83 -1.52 15.52 -11.66
C ARG A 83 -0.09 15.23 -12.05
N CYS A 84 0.11 14.70 -13.25
CA CYS A 84 1.42 14.41 -13.81
C CYS A 84 2.23 15.69 -14.00
N THR A 85 3.46 15.71 -13.48
CA THR A 85 4.38 16.85 -13.64
C THR A 85 4.98 16.95 -15.04
N HIS A 86 4.94 15.87 -15.84
CA HIS A 86 5.51 15.85 -17.18
C HIS A 86 4.49 16.22 -18.26
N CYS A 87 3.35 15.51 -18.32
CA CYS A 87 2.36 15.69 -19.39
C CYS A 87 1.09 16.45 -18.96
N GLY A 88 1.00 16.91 -17.70
CA GLY A 88 -0.15 17.65 -17.18
C GLY A 88 -1.42 16.83 -16.96
N PHE A 89 -1.43 15.54 -17.32
CA PHE A 89 -2.58 14.66 -17.14
C PHE A 89 -3.08 14.66 -15.70
N THR A 90 -4.38 14.84 -15.52
CA THR A 90 -5.02 14.99 -14.21
C THR A 90 -6.18 14.02 -14.09
N GLN A 91 -6.26 13.29 -12.97
CA GLN A 91 -7.30 12.31 -12.70
C GLN A 91 -7.44 12.08 -11.19
N ASN A 92 -8.47 11.30 -10.79
CA ASN A 92 -8.50 10.71 -9.46
C ASN A 92 -7.27 9.78 -9.26
N ALA A 93 -6.61 9.90 -8.11
CA ALA A 93 -5.37 9.18 -7.82
C ALA A 93 -5.54 7.66 -7.78
N ASP A 94 -6.63 7.16 -7.22
CA ASP A 94 -6.90 5.73 -7.14
C ASP A 94 -7.24 5.17 -8.53
N ARG A 95 -7.98 5.93 -9.36
CA ARG A 95 -8.23 5.55 -10.77
C ARG A 95 -6.95 5.52 -11.61
N ASN A 96 -6.08 6.53 -11.49
CA ASN A 96 -4.76 6.52 -12.15
C ASN A 96 -3.94 5.30 -11.71
N ALA A 97 -3.88 5.01 -10.40
CA ALA A 97 -3.14 3.85 -9.90
C ALA A 97 -3.71 2.53 -10.44
N ALA A 98 -5.03 2.39 -10.55
CA ALA A 98 -5.68 1.22 -11.14
C ALA A 98 -5.32 1.04 -12.63
N GLU A 99 -5.27 2.12 -13.41
CA GLU A 99 -4.83 2.09 -14.81
C GLU A 99 -3.35 1.68 -14.93
N VAL A 100 -2.49 2.15 -14.03
CA VAL A 100 -1.08 1.72 -13.98
C VAL A 100 -0.97 0.22 -13.63
N ILE A 101 -1.77 -0.28 -12.68
CA ILE A 101 -1.80 -1.72 -12.34
C ILE A 101 -2.25 -2.54 -13.54
N LYS A 102 -3.30 -2.10 -14.26
CA LYS A 102 -3.77 -2.76 -15.48
C LYS A 102 -2.67 -2.85 -16.54
N ALA A 103 -1.85 -1.82 -16.69
CA ALA A 103 -0.74 -1.82 -17.65
C ALA A 103 0.45 -2.71 -17.24
N LYS A 104 0.50 -3.17 -15.97
CA LYS A 104 1.52 -4.07 -15.44
C LYS A 104 1.09 -5.55 -15.39
N ALA A 105 -0.19 -5.82 -15.64
CA ALA A 105 -0.76 -7.17 -15.68
C ALA A 105 -0.47 -7.82 -17.05
#